data_AF-A0A840GY54-F1
#
_entry.id   AF-A0A840GY54-F1
#
_cell.length_a   1.000
_cell.length_b   1.000
_cell.length_c   1.000
_cell.angle_alpha   90.00
_cell.angle_beta   90.00
_cell.angle_gamma   90.00
#
_symmetry.space_group_name_H-M   'P 1'
#
loop_
_entity.id
_entity.type
_entity.pdbx_description
1 polymer ?
#
loop_
_entity_poly.entity_id
_entity_poly.type
_entity_poly.pdbx_seq_one_letter_code
_entity_poly.pdbx_strand_id
1 'polypeptide(L)'
;MKAKLGAGFPHIALSVPVAAIEARPFSLCRFNVAMTRYLKRGKKRGAPESKTNGRYYLGHQIPIARTDDDKLSMLAMHLSRGTMIEVLIHGDLKLPDDTTVLCYSDDDLVTARTVLTQLQTPWKIELSAPPGEYPRSTVHAESVDDFIAQAMQDPEWRGNGLEFDRLR
;
A
#
# COMPACT_ATOMS: atom_id res chain seq x y z
N MET A 1 5.66 2.80 -9.88
CA MET A 1 5.45 1.33 -9.95
C MET A 1 6.51 0.66 -10.82
N LYS A 2 6.72 1.10 -12.08
CA LYS A 2 7.75 0.55 -13.00
C LYS A 2 9.14 0.34 -12.38
N ALA A 3 9.67 1.34 -11.66
CA ALA A 3 10.99 1.23 -11.02
C ALA A 3 11.07 0.19 -9.89
N LYS A 4 9.96 -0.07 -9.18
CA LYS A 4 9.92 -1.13 -8.17
C LYS A 4 9.84 -2.50 -8.86
N LEU A 5 8.90 -2.65 -9.79
CA LEU A 5 8.70 -3.91 -10.52
C LEU A 5 9.94 -4.34 -11.31
N GLY A 6 10.68 -3.38 -11.88
CA GLY A 6 11.95 -3.65 -12.55
C GLY A 6 13.06 -4.19 -11.62
N ALA A 7 12.90 -4.07 -10.30
CA ALA A 7 13.76 -4.71 -9.30
C ALA A 7 13.24 -6.11 -8.87
N GLY A 8 12.19 -6.61 -9.51
CA GLY A 8 11.56 -7.90 -9.18
C GLY A 8 10.60 -7.85 -7.99
N PHE A 9 10.10 -6.66 -7.61
CA PHE A 9 9.20 -6.48 -6.44
C PHE A 9 8.20 -5.32 -6.63
N PRO A 10 6.97 -5.31 -6.08
CA PRO A 10 6.31 -6.37 -5.32
C PRO A 10 5.94 -7.57 -6.18
N HIS A 11 5.78 -8.74 -5.54
CA HIS A 11 5.39 -10.00 -6.18
C HIS A 11 3.89 -10.06 -6.53
N ILE A 12 3.07 -9.28 -5.82
CA ILE A 12 1.62 -9.24 -6.01
C ILE A 12 1.07 -7.81 -5.95
N ALA A 13 -0.15 -7.64 -6.43
CA ALA A 13 -1.04 -6.53 -6.10
C ALA A 13 -2.38 -7.06 -5.57
N LEU A 14 -3.06 -6.26 -4.75
CA LEU A 14 -4.42 -6.54 -4.30
C LEU A 14 -5.39 -5.65 -5.07
N SER A 15 -6.42 -6.26 -5.66
CA SER A 15 -7.58 -5.59 -6.22
C SER A 15 -8.73 -5.73 -5.24
N VAL A 16 -9.14 -4.61 -4.65
CA VAL A 16 -10.17 -4.54 -3.61
C VAL A 16 -11.33 -3.71 -4.14
N PRO A 17 -12.60 -4.11 -3.93
CA PRO A 17 -13.75 -3.31 -4.32
C PRO A 17 -13.72 -1.93 -3.67
N VAL A 18 -14.01 -0.89 -4.46
CA VAL A 18 -14.06 0.49 -3.97
C VAL A 18 -15.09 0.66 -2.86
N ALA A 19 -16.20 -0.08 -2.91
CA ALA A 19 -17.24 -0.07 -1.88
C ALA A 19 -16.70 -0.42 -0.47
N ALA A 20 -15.70 -1.30 -0.37
CA ALA A 20 -15.09 -1.66 0.92
C ALA A 20 -14.29 -0.48 1.53
N ILE A 21 -13.72 0.37 0.67
CA ILE A 21 -13.03 1.60 1.07
C ILE A 21 -14.03 2.67 1.48
N GLU A 22 -15.07 2.89 0.67
CA GLU A 22 -16.09 3.91 0.93
C GLU A 22 -16.93 3.64 2.19
N ALA A 23 -17.08 2.37 2.56
CA ALA A 23 -17.75 1.98 3.80
C ALA A 23 -16.98 2.37 5.08
N ARG A 24 -15.76 2.91 4.96
CA ARG A 24 -14.91 3.30 6.10
C ARG A 24 -14.54 4.78 6.04
N PRO A 25 -14.34 5.43 7.20
CA PRO A 25 -13.71 6.73 7.23
C PRO A 25 -12.31 6.66 6.63
N PHE A 26 -12.07 7.46 5.60
CA PHE A 26 -10.75 7.60 4.98
C PHE A 26 -10.39 9.07 4.75
N SER A 27 -9.11 9.31 4.58
CA SER A 27 -8.55 10.60 4.18
C SER A 27 -7.65 10.43 2.95
N LEU A 28 -7.42 11.51 2.23
CA LEU A 28 -6.47 11.51 1.11
C LEU A 28 -5.19 12.28 1.50
N CYS A 29 -4.05 11.81 1.03
CA CYS A 29 -2.78 12.50 1.21
C CYS A 29 -1.99 12.54 -0.09
N ARG A 30 -1.62 13.74 -0.52
CA ARG A 30 -0.74 13.95 -1.68
C ARG A 30 0.72 13.59 -1.37
N PHE A 31 1.11 13.62 -0.10
CA PHE A 31 2.50 13.42 0.30
C PHE A 31 2.73 11.94 0.60
N ASN A 32 3.89 11.43 0.18
CA ASN A 32 4.24 10.06 0.49
C ASN A 32 4.51 9.92 2.00
N VAL A 33 3.64 9.21 2.71
CA VAL A 33 3.72 9.11 4.18
C VAL A 33 5.04 8.50 4.61
N ALA A 34 5.53 7.47 3.92
CA ALA A 34 6.80 6.80 4.26
C ALA A 34 8.02 7.74 4.15
N MET A 35 8.09 8.53 3.09
CA MET A 35 9.20 9.46 2.84
C MET A 35 9.12 10.73 3.71
N THR A 36 7.96 11.06 4.26
CA THR A 36 7.73 12.28 5.04
C THR A 36 7.87 12.10 6.56
N ARG A 37 8.10 10.87 7.04
CA ARG A 37 8.37 10.56 8.47
C ARG A 37 9.62 11.29 9.02
N TYR A 38 10.56 11.68 8.15
CA TYR A 38 11.83 12.34 8.50
C TYR A 38 11.73 13.86 8.66
N LEU A 39 10.58 14.49 8.40
CA LEU A 39 10.47 15.96 8.38
C LEU A 39 10.76 16.60 9.75
N LYS A 40 10.78 15.84 10.85
CA LYS A 40 11.22 16.31 12.18
C LYS A 40 12.74 16.43 12.36
N ARG A 41 13.59 15.89 11.48
CA ARG A 41 15.05 15.77 11.73
C ARG A 41 15.90 17.02 11.44
N GLY A 42 15.35 18.18 11.07
CA GLY A 42 16.21 19.37 10.95
C GLY A 42 15.64 20.60 10.24
N LYS A 43 14.63 21.27 10.83
CA LYS A 43 14.19 22.62 10.43
C LYS A 43 13.62 22.77 9.01
N LYS A 44 13.20 21.69 8.33
CA LYS A 44 12.44 21.83 7.07
C LYS A 44 11.02 22.29 7.40
N ARG A 45 10.56 23.36 6.73
CA ARG A 45 9.15 23.78 6.78
C ARG A 45 8.30 22.55 6.44
N GLY A 46 7.26 22.29 7.25
CA GLY A 46 6.32 21.20 7.00
C GLY A 46 5.72 21.29 5.59
N ALA A 47 5.09 20.21 5.14
CA ALA A 47 4.36 20.22 3.88
C ALA A 47 3.29 21.34 3.90
N PRO A 48 3.13 22.10 2.79
CA PRO A 48 2.24 23.26 2.76
C PRO A 48 0.77 22.83 2.81
N GLU A 49 0.00 23.42 3.71
CA GLU A 49 -1.46 23.29 3.75
C GLU A 49 -2.11 24.08 2.61
N SER A 50 -3.21 23.55 2.08
CA SER A 50 -4.10 24.25 1.15
C SER A 50 -5.38 23.42 0.96
N LYS A 51 -6.41 23.98 0.31
CA LYS A 51 -7.57 23.19 -0.11
C LYS A 51 -7.19 21.97 -0.98
N THR A 52 -6.09 22.06 -1.73
CA THR A 52 -5.65 20.98 -2.63
C THR A 52 -4.60 20.06 -2.02
N ASN A 53 -4.03 20.41 -0.86
CA ASN A 53 -3.05 19.59 -0.12
C ASN A 53 -3.60 19.05 1.20
N GLY A 54 -4.76 19.53 1.64
CA GLY A 54 -5.36 19.22 2.93
C GLY A 54 -4.88 20.14 4.06
N ARG A 55 -5.19 19.71 5.30
CA ARG A 55 -4.92 20.43 6.55
C ARG A 55 -4.22 19.53 7.56
N TYR A 56 -3.48 20.12 8.49
CA TYR A 56 -2.95 19.45 9.67
C TYR A 56 -4.08 19.16 10.64
N TYR A 57 -4.08 17.93 11.14
CA TYR A 57 -4.94 17.49 12.22
C TYR A 57 -4.07 16.99 13.37
N LEU A 58 -4.60 17.01 14.60
CA LEU A 58 -3.89 16.54 15.77
C LEU A 58 -3.35 15.12 15.54
N GLY A 59 -2.07 14.91 15.82
CA GLY A 59 -1.39 13.62 15.63
C GLY A 59 -0.82 13.39 14.21
N HIS A 60 -1.12 14.24 13.23
CA HIS A 60 -0.59 14.12 11.87
C HIS A 60 0.62 15.03 11.62
N GLN A 61 1.63 14.49 10.93
CA GLN A 61 2.88 15.21 10.58
C GLN A 61 2.86 15.84 9.18
N ILE A 62 1.81 15.57 8.42
CA ILE A 62 1.57 16.06 7.06
C ILE A 62 0.10 16.43 6.93
N PRO A 63 -0.25 17.38 6.05
CA PRO A 63 -1.64 17.71 5.80
C PRO A 63 -2.34 16.58 5.05
N ILE A 64 -3.60 16.37 5.40
CA ILE A 64 -4.49 15.37 4.79
C ILE A 64 -5.83 16.02 4.44
N ALA A 65 -6.49 15.51 3.40
CA ALA A 65 -7.85 15.87 3.07
C ALA A 65 -8.82 14.92 3.79
N ARG A 66 -9.57 15.44 4.76
CA ARG A 66 -10.48 14.65 5.60
C ARG A 66 -11.95 14.86 5.24
N THR A 67 -12.35 16.11 4.95
CA THR A 67 -13.71 16.43 4.51
C THR A 67 -13.88 16.11 3.02
N ASP A 68 -15.11 15.89 2.57
CA ASP A 68 -15.36 15.57 1.17
C ASP A 68 -14.99 16.74 0.24
N ASP A 69 -15.20 17.99 0.69
CA ASP A 69 -14.74 19.18 -0.04
C ASP A 69 -13.22 19.22 -0.24
N ASP A 70 -12.44 18.90 0.81
CA ASP A 70 -10.99 18.84 0.72
C ASP A 70 -10.54 17.66 -0.18
N LYS A 71 -11.23 16.51 -0.10
CA LYS A 71 -10.94 15.33 -0.95
C LYS A 71 -11.20 15.64 -2.42
N LEU A 72 -12.35 16.21 -2.74
CA LEU A 72 -12.71 16.62 -4.09
C LEU A 72 -11.74 17.66 -4.64
N SER A 73 -11.36 18.65 -3.82
CA SER A 73 -10.38 19.68 -4.19
C SER A 73 -9.00 19.08 -4.47
N MET A 74 -8.55 18.11 -3.67
CA MET A 74 -7.29 17.40 -3.88
C MET A 74 -7.34 16.59 -5.18
N LEU A 75 -8.40 15.78 -5.39
CA LEU A 75 -8.56 14.96 -6.59
C LEU A 75 -8.63 15.82 -7.86
N ALA A 76 -9.42 16.89 -7.87
CA ALA A 76 -9.56 17.78 -9.02
C ALA A 76 -8.23 18.41 -9.46
N MET A 77 -7.35 18.73 -8.50
CA MET A 77 -6.04 19.31 -8.77
C MET A 77 -5.00 18.30 -9.23
N HIS A 78 -4.95 17.14 -8.56
CA HIS A 78 -3.80 16.23 -8.60
C HIS A 78 -4.01 15.01 -9.50
N LEU A 79 -5.26 14.61 -9.75
CA LEU A 79 -5.57 13.44 -10.58
C LEU A 79 -5.12 13.65 -12.04
N SER A 80 -5.47 14.79 -12.64
CA SER A 80 -5.08 15.15 -14.01
C SER A 80 -3.57 15.35 -14.19
N ARG A 81 -2.84 15.59 -13.10
CA ARG A 81 -1.39 15.78 -13.09
C ARG A 81 -0.62 14.48 -12.93
N GLY A 82 -1.31 13.35 -12.75
CA GLY A 82 -0.68 12.06 -12.49
C GLY A 82 0.15 12.03 -11.21
N THR A 83 -0.09 12.95 -10.28
CA THR A 83 0.61 12.95 -8.99
C THR A 83 0.03 11.89 -8.08
N MET A 84 0.91 11.23 -7.31
CA MET A 84 0.50 10.21 -6.34
C MET A 84 -0.42 10.80 -5.27
N ILE A 85 -1.52 10.09 -4.98
CA ILE A 85 -2.43 10.35 -3.87
C ILE A 85 -2.55 9.04 -3.10
N GLU A 86 -2.21 9.06 -1.82
CA GLU A 86 -2.37 7.95 -0.89
C GLU A 86 -3.77 8.02 -0.25
N VAL A 87 -4.45 6.87 -0.20
CA VAL A 87 -5.70 6.70 0.54
C VAL A 87 -5.36 6.19 1.94
N LEU A 88 -5.75 6.95 2.96
CA LEU A 88 -5.47 6.67 4.36
C LEU A 88 -6.75 6.19 5.04
N ILE A 89 -6.88 4.87 5.25
CA ILE A 89 -7.99 4.29 6.00
C ILE A 89 -7.74 4.49 7.50
N HIS A 90 -8.78 4.87 8.24
CA HIS A 90 -8.68 5.05 9.69
C HIS A 90 -8.99 3.72 10.38
N GLY A 91 -8.00 3.15 11.08
CA GLY A 91 -8.11 1.83 11.71
C GLY A 91 -7.99 0.69 10.70
N ASP A 92 -8.67 -0.41 10.97
CA ASP A 92 -8.53 -1.64 10.18
C ASP A 92 -9.50 -1.70 8.99
N LEU A 93 -8.95 -2.04 7.83
CA LEU A 93 -9.72 -2.40 6.64
C LEU A 93 -9.87 -3.92 6.58
N LYS A 94 -11.09 -4.42 6.84
CA LYS A 94 -11.43 -5.82 6.55
C LYS A 94 -11.58 -5.97 5.04
N LEU A 95 -10.73 -6.80 4.44
CA LEU A 95 -10.77 -7.08 3.02
C LEU A 95 -11.91 -8.06 2.72
N PRO A 96 -12.80 -7.77 1.76
CA PRO A 96 -13.97 -8.61 1.45
C PRO A 96 -13.57 -9.85 0.64
N ASP A 97 -14.47 -10.83 0.60
CA ASP A 97 -14.26 -12.13 -0.05
C ASP A 97 -14.05 -12.04 -1.57
N ASP A 98 -14.55 -10.98 -2.20
CA ASP A 98 -14.37 -10.68 -3.62
C ASP A 98 -13.07 -9.91 -3.92
N THR A 99 -12.15 -9.84 -2.96
CA THR A 99 -10.77 -9.39 -3.19
C THR A 99 -10.06 -10.33 -4.16
N THR A 100 -9.28 -9.76 -5.09
CA THR A 100 -8.42 -10.51 -6.01
C THR A 100 -6.95 -10.23 -5.73
N VAL A 101 -6.15 -11.28 -5.63
CA VAL A 101 -4.69 -11.22 -5.66
C VAL A 101 -4.23 -11.32 -7.10
N LEU A 102 -3.50 -10.30 -7.57
CA LEU A 102 -2.90 -10.25 -8.90
C LEU A 102 -1.42 -10.60 -8.78
N CYS A 103 -0.99 -11.70 -9.38
CA CYS A 103 0.38 -12.20 -9.37
C CYS A 103 1.10 -11.83 -10.67
N TYR A 104 2.40 -11.53 -10.60
CA TYR A 104 3.19 -11.12 -11.77
C TYR A 104 4.09 -12.22 -12.36
N SER A 105 4.10 -13.41 -11.75
CA SER A 105 4.75 -14.61 -12.25
C SER A 105 3.97 -15.87 -11.85
N ASP A 106 4.22 -16.98 -12.55
CA ASP A 106 3.63 -18.27 -12.20
C ASP A 106 4.06 -18.73 -10.80
N ASP A 107 5.32 -18.48 -10.42
CA ASP A 107 5.84 -18.79 -9.08
C ASP A 107 5.04 -18.03 -8.00
N ASP A 108 4.83 -16.73 -8.19
CA ASP A 108 4.09 -15.91 -7.23
C ASP A 108 2.63 -16.36 -7.10
N LEU A 109 2.04 -16.85 -8.20
CA LEU A 109 0.70 -17.44 -8.22
C LEU A 109 0.62 -18.76 -7.46
N VAL A 110 1.63 -19.63 -7.59
CA VAL A 110 1.73 -20.88 -6.83
C VAL A 110 1.85 -20.59 -5.33
N THR A 111 2.71 -19.64 -4.94
CA THR A 111 2.86 -19.22 -3.55
C THR A 111 1.55 -18.63 -3.00
N ALA A 112 0.91 -17.71 -3.74
CA ALA A 112 -0.36 -17.10 -3.32
C ALA A 112 -1.48 -18.15 -3.15
N ARG A 113 -1.60 -19.13 -4.06
CA ARG A 113 -2.56 -20.23 -3.93
C ARG A 113 -2.33 -21.05 -2.68
N THR A 114 -1.09 -21.38 -2.40
CA THR A 114 -0.72 -22.20 -1.25
C THR A 114 -1.13 -21.51 0.05
N VAL A 115 -0.78 -20.23 0.19
CA VAL A 115 -1.11 -19.41 1.37
C VAL A 115 -2.63 -19.26 1.53
N LEU A 116 -3.34 -18.83 0.49
CA LEU A 116 -4.79 -18.59 0.59
C LEU A 116 -5.59 -19.88 0.83
N THR A 117 -5.14 -21.02 0.30
CA THR A 117 -5.74 -22.32 0.59
C THR A 117 -5.55 -22.71 2.05
N GLN A 118 -4.35 -22.51 2.59
CA GLN A 118 -4.05 -22.83 4.00
C GLN A 118 -4.83 -21.94 4.96
N LEU A 119 -5.03 -20.67 4.61
CA LEU A 119 -5.83 -19.71 5.38
C LEU A 119 -7.34 -19.87 5.15
N GLN A 120 -7.77 -20.75 4.24
CA GLN A 120 -9.17 -20.93 3.84
C GLN A 120 -9.83 -19.62 3.38
N THR A 121 -9.05 -18.74 2.74
CA THR A 121 -9.51 -17.42 2.30
C THR A 121 -10.15 -17.53 0.92
N PRO A 122 -11.37 -17.01 0.70
CA PRO A 122 -12.12 -17.18 -0.54
C PRO A 122 -11.67 -16.26 -1.69
N TRP A 123 -10.57 -15.52 -1.52
CA TRP A 123 -10.11 -14.54 -2.49
C TRP A 123 -9.71 -15.19 -3.80
N LYS A 124 -9.93 -14.45 -4.90
CA LYS A 124 -9.52 -14.87 -6.23
C LYS A 124 -8.02 -14.67 -6.42
N ILE A 125 -7.42 -15.49 -7.27
CA ILE A 125 -5.99 -15.41 -7.61
C ILE A 125 -5.86 -15.44 -9.11
N GLU A 126 -5.26 -14.40 -9.67
CA GLU A 126 -5.15 -14.22 -11.11
C GLU A 126 -3.71 -13.87 -11.49
N LEU A 127 -3.24 -14.45 -12.60
CA LEU A 127 -1.99 -14.02 -13.22
C LEU A 127 -2.28 -12.75 -14.03
N SER A 128 -1.50 -11.70 -13.78
CA SER A 128 -1.62 -10.43 -14.49
C SER A 128 -0.31 -10.08 -15.17
N ALA A 129 -0.40 -9.53 -16.38
CA ALA A 129 0.76 -8.89 -16.99
C ALA A 129 1.23 -7.73 -16.09
N PRO A 130 2.53 -7.67 -15.76
CA PRO A 130 3.05 -6.55 -14.99
C PRO A 130 2.98 -5.26 -15.82
N PRO A 131 2.75 -4.09 -15.19
CA PRO A 131 2.69 -2.79 -15.90
C PRO A 131 4.07 -2.29 -16.40
N GLY A 132 5.09 -3.16 -16.39
CA GLY A 132 6.46 -2.94 -16.83
C GLY A 132 7.26 -4.25 -16.74
N GLU A 133 8.56 -4.19 -17.01
CA GLU A 133 9.43 -5.35 -16.81
C GLU A 133 9.40 -5.83 -15.36
N TYR A 134 9.40 -7.16 -15.19
CA TYR A 134 9.39 -7.83 -13.89
C TYR A 134 10.38 -9.01 -13.89
N PRO A 135 11.69 -8.75 -13.74
CA PRO A 135 12.66 -9.81 -13.52
C PRO A 135 12.54 -10.28 -12.07
N ARG A 136 11.72 -11.31 -11.82
CA ARG A 136 11.50 -11.86 -10.47
C ARG A 136 12.84 -12.07 -9.76
N SER A 137 13.01 -11.42 -8.61
CA SER A 137 14.26 -11.47 -7.85
C SER A 137 14.23 -12.65 -6.89
N THR A 138 15.22 -13.54 -6.98
CA THR A 138 15.35 -14.70 -6.08
C THR A 138 15.56 -14.26 -4.64
N VAL A 139 16.36 -13.21 -4.41
CA VAL A 139 16.60 -12.65 -3.08
C VAL A 139 15.32 -12.10 -2.46
N HIS A 140 14.47 -11.44 -3.26
CA HIS A 140 13.17 -10.96 -2.77
C HIS A 140 12.17 -12.10 -2.55
N ALA A 141 12.20 -13.14 -3.39
CA ALA A 141 11.40 -14.34 -3.21
C ALA A 141 11.73 -15.06 -1.89
N GLU A 142 13.01 -15.30 -1.59
CA GLU A 142 13.45 -15.90 -0.32
C GLU A 142 12.94 -15.08 0.88
N SER A 143 13.07 -13.76 0.82
CA SER A 143 12.54 -12.88 1.87
C SER A 143 11.02 -12.94 2.03
N VAL A 144 10.28 -13.24 0.96
CA VAL A 144 8.82 -13.44 1.01
C VAL A 144 8.50 -14.80 1.63
N ASP A 145 9.22 -15.84 1.26
CA ASP A 145 9.01 -17.19 1.81
C ASP A 145 9.30 -17.22 3.33
N ASP A 146 10.39 -16.60 3.77
CA ASP A 146 10.71 -16.44 5.20
C ASP A 146 9.60 -15.67 5.95
N PHE A 147 9.08 -14.61 5.33
CA PHE A 147 7.99 -13.81 5.89
C PHE A 147 6.72 -14.64 6.05
N ILE A 148 6.33 -15.38 5.00
CA ILE A 148 5.16 -16.25 5.04
C ILE A 148 5.34 -17.31 6.12
N ALA A 149 6.49 -17.99 6.17
CA ALA A 149 6.76 -19.02 7.17
C ALA A 149 6.60 -18.48 8.61
N GLN A 150 7.11 -17.28 8.88
CA GLN A 150 6.99 -16.65 10.20
C GLN A 150 5.54 -16.23 10.50
N ALA A 151 4.84 -15.62 9.53
CA ALA A 151 3.44 -15.21 9.70
C ALA A 151 2.49 -16.40 9.91
N MET A 152 2.79 -17.55 9.31
CA MET A 152 1.99 -18.78 9.51
C MET A 152 2.24 -19.43 10.88
N GLN A 153 3.38 -19.18 11.51
CA GLN A 153 3.68 -19.65 12.87
C GLN A 153 3.11 -18.73 13.95
N ASP A 154 3.07 -17.43 13.69
CA ASP A 154 2.54 -16.42 14.60
C ASP A 154 1.56 -15.49 13.85
N PRO A 155 0.24 -15.75 13.92
CA PRO A 155 -0.77 -14.92 13.27
C PRO A 155 -0.85 -13.48 13.82
N GLU A 156 -0.33 -13.24 15.03
CA GLU A 156 -0.23 -11.90 15.61
C GLU A 156 1.05 -11.16 15.20
N TRP A 157 1.97 -11.85 14.52
CA TRP A 157 3.16 -11.23 13.98
C TRP A 157 2.80 -10.18 12.94
N ARG A 158 3.42 -9.00 13.07
CA ARG A 158 3.20 -7.84 12.18
C ARG A 158 4.42 -7.54 11.33
N GLY A 159 5.23 -8.57 11.07
CA GLY A 159 6.48 -8.46 10.34
C GLY A 159 7.68 -8.11 11.23
N ASN A 160 8.84 -8.06 10.59
CA ASN A 160 10.15 -7.75 11.17
C ASN A 160 10.44 -6.23 11.28
N GLY A 161 9.43 -5.38 11.05
CA GLY A 161 9.60 -3.93 10.92
C GLY A 161 10.31 -3.47 9.64
N LEU A 162 10.75 -4.40 8.77
CA LEU A 162 11.49 -4.09 7.53
C LEU A 162 10.59 -3.69 6.36
N GLU A 163 9.27 -3.71 6.52
CA GLU A 163 8.35 -3.47 5.41
C GLU A 163 8.40 -2.04 4.88
N PHE A 164 8.88 -1.07 5.69
CA PHE A 164 9.10 0.32 5.23
C PHE A 164 10.27 1.08 5.89
N ASP A 165 11.09 0.46 6.75
CA ASP A 165 12.12 1.17 7.53
C ASP A 165 13.49 0.45 7.54
N ARG A 166 14.40 0.84 6.63
CA ARG A 166 15.83 0.83 6.96
C ARG A 166 16.15 2.11 7.71
N LEU A 167 15.89 2.11 9.01
CA LEU A 167 16.48 3.06 9.94
C LEU A 167 17.69 2.38 10.60
N ARG A 168 18.89 2.75 10.15
CA ARG A 168 20.08 2.74 11.02
C ARG A 168 20.14 4.08 11.75
#